data_AF-A0A917PJE5-F1
#
_entry.id   AF-A0A917PJE5-F1
#
_cell.length_a   1.000
_cell.length_b   1.000
_cell.length_c   1.000
_cell.angle_alpha   90.00
_cell.angle_beta   90.00
_cell.angle_gamma   90.00
#
_symmetry.space_group_name_H-M   'P 1'
#
loop_
_entity.id
_entity.type
_entity.pdbx_description
1 polymer ?
#
loop_
_entity_poly.entity_id
_entity_poly.type
_entity_poly.pdbx_seq_one_letter_code
_entity_poly.pdbx_strand_id
1 'polypeptide(L)'
;MDTKRRARHGTVQEREMQTEGGNGGARDMRNQARSEVERARLTADVHDLLNAVVRAPNELIPFEWVRHLHPDAEFQRGTQAIPTASIVGSVDRYKEFDRYYLPKEPHLDERWIGVRAAQLQGKELPPIQVYKVGELYFVKDGNHRVSVARRQGQAYIDAQVIELHVTVPPEPGDTLKDLIIKGEYADFLRATHLDELMPEHHAILFTTPGRYDRLAEHIQTRKYYLDRKYSRDVPIDEATCSWYVRLYARVVEQIRTHDVLSRFPGRTEADLYLWIMDHRYFLTQRYGFDVGSELAALDFSKHHAPPVYQRLTQRMKMLVRRR
;
A
#
# COMPACT_ATOMS: atom_id res chain seq x y z
N MET A 1 77.99 -32.86 -20.36
CA MET A 1 77.45 -31.77 -21.20
C MET A 1 76.01 -32.13 -21.56
N ASP A 2 74.99 -32.08 -20.71
CA ASP A 2 74.56 -31.16 -19.66
C ASP A 2 73.98 -29.83 -20.16
N THR A 3 72.82 -29.89 -20.83
CA THR A 3 71.94 -28.73 -21.13
C THR A 3 70.50 -29.18 -21.48
N LYS A 4 69.80 -29.87 -20.57
CA LYS A 4 68.34 -30.15 -20.74
C LYS A 4 67.51 -30.03 -19.47
N ARG A 5 68.02 -29.35 -18.43
CA ARG A 5 67.39 -29.30 -17.09
C ARG A 5 66.96 -27.91 -16.59
N ARG A 6 66.82 -26.90 -17.47
CA ARG A 6 66.49 -25.51 -17.03
C ARG A 6 65.15 -24.92 -17.52
N ALA A 7 64.34 -25.63 -18.31
CA ALA A 7 63.12 -25.06 -18.91
C ALA A 7 61.79 -25.50 -18.27
N ARG A 8 61.79 -26.15 -17.10
CA ARG A 8 60.55 -26.62 -16.41
C ARG A 8 60.39 -26.11 -14.97
N HIS A 9 61.15 -25.11 -14.54
CA HIS A 9 61.00 -24.52 -13.20
C HIS A 9 60.47 -23.08 -13.20
N GLY A 10 60.32 -22.43 -14.35
CA GLY A 10 59.72 -21.07 -14.43
C GLY A 10 58.19 -21.05 -14.49
N THR A 11 57.55 -22.14 -14.93
CA THR A 11 56.11 -22.11 -15.29
C THR A 11 55.16 -22.52 -14.15
N VAL A 12 55.69 -23.02 -13.03
CA VAL A 12 54.88 -23.38 -11.85
C VAL A 12 54.80 -22.21 -10.86
N GLN A 13 55.90 -21.46 -10.67
CA GLN A 13 55.91 -20.28 -9.78
C GLN A 13 55.07 -19.11 -10.30
N GLU A 14 54.98 -18.88 -11.61
CA GLU A 14 54.11 -17.83 -12.17
C GLU A 14 52.62 -18.18 -12.11
N ARG A 15 52.27 -19.48 -12.05
CA ARG A 15 50.87 -19.92 -11.87
C ARG A 15 50.43 -19.94 -10.41
N GLU A 16 51.35 -20.08 -9.46
CA GLU A 16 51.05 -19.99 -8.02
C GLU A 16 50.96 -18.53 -7.53
N MET A 17 51.71 -17.59 -8.10
CA MET A 17 51.60 -16.15 -7.73
C MET A 17 50.30 -15.47 -8.22
N GLN A 18 49.67 -15.96 -9.29
CA GLN A 18 48.40 -15.41 -9.77
C GLN A 18 47.17 -15.93 -9.02
N THR A 19 47.26 -17.10 -8.38
CA THR A 19 46.19 -17.64 -7.52
C THR A 19 46.21 -17.08 -6.10
N GLU A 20 47.37 -16.69 -5.57
CA GLU A 20 47.47 -16.08 -4.23
C GLU A 20 46.96 -14.62 -4.17
N GLY A 21 47.24 -13.81 -5.20
CA GLY A 21 46.77 -12.41 -5.27
C GLY A 21 45.25 -12.28 -5.46
N GLY A 22 44.62 -13.20 -6.20
CA GLY A 22 43.16 -13.22 -6.38
C GLY A 22 42.39 -13.68 -5.14
N ASN A 23 42.98 -14.56 -4.33
CA ASN A 23 42.36 -15.10 -3.13
C ASN A 23 42.39 -14.10 -1.95
N GLY A 24 43.44 -13.27 -1.86
CA GLY A 24 43.53 -12.17 -0.89
C GLY A 24 42.43 -11.12 -1.10
N GLY A 25 42.30 -10.59 -2.32
CA GLY A 25 41.29 -9.57 -2.64
C GLY A 25 39.85 -10.07 -2.45
N ALA A 26 39.55 -11.32 -2.83
CA ALA A 26 38.23 -11.90 -2.60
C ALA A 26 37.90 -12.08 -1.11
N ARG A 27 38.90 -12.42 -0.29
CA ARG A 27 38.76 -12.54 1.16
C ARG A 27 38.53 -11.18 1.83
N ASP A 28 39.24 -10.15 1.37
CA ASP A 28 39.08 -8.78 1.86
C ASP A 28 37.69 -8.21 1.55
N MET A 29 37.19 -8.40 0.32
CA MET A 29 35.83 -7.99 -0.05
C MET A 29 34.75 -8.71 0.78
N ARG A 30 34.96 -10.00 1.09
CA ARG A 30 34.03 -10.77 1.92
C ARG A 30 34.05 -10.30 3.39
N ASN A 31 35.22 -9.93 3.91
CA ASN A 31 35.36 -9.33 5.24
C ASN A 31 34.69 -7.95 5.31
N GLN A 32 34.88 -7.13 4.28
CA GLN A 32 34.20 -5.84 4.15
C GLN A 32 32.67 -6.06 4.15
N ALA A 33 32.16 -6.95 3.30
CA ALA A 33 30.73 -7.27 3.25
C ALA A 33 30.18 -7.77 4.61
N ARG A 34 30.95 -8.57 5.36
CA ARG A 34 30.57 -9.00 6.71
C ARG A 34 30.40 -7.81 7.67
N SER A 35 31.39 -6.91 7.71
CA SER A 35 31.32 -5.72 8.56
C SER A 35 30.15 -4.79 8.20
N GLU A 36 29.79 -4.70 6.91
CA GLU A 36 28.65 -3.90 6.46
C GLU A 36 27.32 -4.49 6.92
N VAL A 37 27.18 -5.82 6.92
CA VAL A 37 25.93 -6.49 7.35
C VAL A 37 25.73 -6.45 8.86
N GLU A 38 26.81 -6.52 9.64
CA GLU A 38 26.76 -6.32 11.10
C GLU A 38 26.28 -4.90 11.44
N ARG A 39 26.81 -3.88 10.75
CA ARG A 39 26.34 -2.49 10.90
C ARG A 39 24.88 -2.32 10.47
N ALA A 40 24.45 -3.01 9.42
CA ALA A 40 23.07 -2.97 8.95
C ALA A 40 22.09 -3.54 10.00
N ARG A 41 22.45 -4.67 10.64
CA ARG A 41 21.65 -5.26 11.72
C ARG A 41 21.58 -4.38 12.97
N LEU A 42 22.72 -3.84 13.42
CA LEU A 42 22.73 -2.89 14.53
C LEU A 42 21.80 -1.69 14.27
N THR A 43 21.71 -1.23 13.02
CA THR A 43 20.77 -0.17 12.63
C THR A 43 19.32 -0.65 12.69
N ALA A 44 19.03 -1.86 12.22
CA ALA A 44 17.70 -2.47 12.30
C ALA A 44 17.23 -2.67 13.75
N ASP A 45 18.12 -3.10 14.65
CA ASP A 45 17.84 -3.28 16.08
C ASP A 45 17.46 -1.95 16.75
N VAL A 46 18.16 -0.86 16.39
CA VAL A 46 17.83 0.50 16.84
C VAL A 46 16.45 0.91 16.32
N HIS A 47 16.13 0.62 15.05
CA HIS A 47 14.79 0.89 14.50
C HIS A 47 13.71 0.11 15.25
N ASP A 48 13.93 -1.17 15.55
CA ASP A 48 12.97 -2.00 16.29
C ASP A 48 12.72 -1.45 17.71
N LEU A 49 13.78 -1.04 18.41
CA LEU A 49 13.66 -0.41 19.74
C LEU A 49 12.87 0.90 19.69
N LEU A 50 13.21 1.79 18.74
CA LEU A 50 12.51 3.07 18.57
C LEU A 50 11.03 2.85 18.20
N ASN A 51 10.75 1.92 17.29
CA ASN A 51 9.39 1.63 16.83
C ASN A 51 8.55 0.91 17.90
N ALA A 52 9.15 0.13 18.80
CA ALA A 52 8.47 -0.47 19.94
C ALA A 52 7.94 0.59 20.92
N VAL A 53 8.70 1.69 21.12
CA VAL A 53 8.27 2.84 21.93
C VAL A 53 7.12 3.59 21.26
N VAL A 54 7.16 3.73 19.94
CA VAL A 54 6.11 4.41 19.14
C VAL A 54 4.90 3.49 18.83
N ARG A 55 5.02 2.18 19.08
CA ARG A 55 4.08 1.13 18.64
C ARG A 55 3.75 1.21 17.14
N ALA A 56 4.76 1.48 16.32
CA ALA A 56 4.63 1.45 14.87
C ALA A 56 5.09 0.09 14.32
N PRO A 57 4.39 -0.52 13.34
CA PRO A 57 4.88 -1.72 12.69
C PRO A 57 6.19 -1.41 11.95
N ASN A 58 7.23 -2.22 12.21
CA ASN A 58 8.55 -2.09 11.59
C ASN A 58 8.87 -3.23 10.62
N GLU A 59 7.84 -3.86 10.06
CA GLU A 59 7.98 -4.96 9.11
C GLU A 59 7.65 -4.48 7.69
N LEU A 60 8.09 -5.25 6.69
CA LEU A 60 7.67 -5.02 5.32
C LEU A 60 6.18 -5.30 5.16
N ILE A 61 5.55 -4.65 4.17
CA ILE A 61 4.14 -4.93 3.88
C ILE A 61 4.01 -6.36 3.32
N PRO A 62 3.20 -7.23 3.95
CA PRO A 62 2.93 -8.56 3.42
C PRO A 62 2.20 -8.45 2.08
N PHE A 63 2.68 -9.15 1.05
CA PHE A 63 2.01 -9.17 -0.26
C PHE A 63 0.58 -9.72 -0.19
N GLU A 64 0.26 -10.58 0.78
CA GLU A 64 -1.10 -11.10 0.96
C GLU A 64 -2.14 -9.99 1.16
N TRP A 65 -1.73 -8.81 1.67
CA TRP A 65 -2.61 -7.66 1.80
C TRP A 65 -3.11 -7.12 0.47
N VAL A 66 -2.34 -7.30 -0.61
CA VAL A 66 -2.72 -6.92 -1.98
C VAL A 66 -3.99 -7.65 -2.42
N ARG A 67 -4.27 -8.84 -1.89
CA ARG A 67 -5.51 -9.57 -2.21
C ARG A 67 -6.76 -8.78 -1.83
N HIS A 68 -6.68 -7.93 -0.81
CA HIS A 68 -7.79 -7.06 -0.40
C HIS A 68 -8.08 -5.93 -1.37
N LEU A 69 -7.20 -5.64 -2.33
CA LEU A 69 -7.46 -4.67 -3.41
C LEU A 69 -8.22 -5.30 -4.59
N HIS A 70 -8.52 -6.59 -4.51
CA HIS A 70 -9.18 -7.39 -5.55
C HIS A 70 -8.61 -7.18 -6.96
N PRO A 71 -7.32 -7.50 -7.20
CA PRO A 71 -6.73 -7.38 -8.53
C PRO A 71 -7.52 -8.17 -9.58
N ASP A 72 -7.69 -7.58 -10.75
CA ASP A 72 -8.55 -8.09 -11.83
C ASP A 72 -7.77 -8.54 -13.08
N ALA A 73 -6.51 -8.12 -13.22
CA ALA A 73 -5.63 -8.58 -14.30
C ALA A 73 -4.15 -8.64 -13.87
N GLU A 74 -3.38 -9.48 -14.57
CA GLU A 74 -1.92 -9.59 -14.43
C GLU A 74 -1.24 -9.32 -15.78
N PHE A 75 -0.20 -8.49 -15.78
CA PHE A 75 0.57 -8.11 -16.97
C PHE A 75 2.07 -8.34 -16.76
N GLN A 76 2.69 -9.09 -17.67
CA GLN A 76 4.14 -9.26 -17.71
C GLN A 76 4.78 -8.01 -18.34
N ARG A 77 5.51 -7.22 -17.56
CA ARG A 77 6.18 -5.99 -18.02
C ARG A 77 7.63 -6.19 -18.43
N GLY A 78 8.18 -7.37 -18.19
CA GLY A 78 9.56 -7.70 -18.52
C GLY A 78 10.56 -7.04 -17.56
N THR A 79 11.80 -6.86 -18.02
CA THR A 79 12.89 -6.31 -17.20
C THR A 79 12.91 -4.78 -17.29
N GLN A 80 12.90 -4.10 -16.15
CA GLN A 80 12.95 -2.64 -16.03
C GLN A 80 13.72 -2.23 -14.78
N ALA A 81 14.38 -1.07 -14.84
CA ALA A 81 14.97 -0.44 -13.67
C ALA A 81 13.87 0.24 -12.83
N ILE A 82 13.72 -0.16 -11.57
CA ILE A 82 12.67 0.35 -10.67
C ILE A 82 13.26 1.14 -9.49
N PRO A 83 12.57 2.17 -8.98
CA PRO A 83 13.04 2.90 -7.81
C PRO A 83 13.09 2.01 -6.57
N THR A 84 14.21 1.98 -5.86
CA THR A 84 14.35 1.19 -4.63
C THR A 84 13.46 1.71 -3.51
N ALA A 85 13.13 3.00 -3.51
CA ALA A 85 12.21 3.64 -2.57
C ALA A 85 10.76 3.14 -2.73
N SER A 86 10.35 2.74 -3.94
CA SER A 86 9.00 2.24 -4.22
C SER A 86 8.81 0.76 -3.86
N ILE A 87 9.87 0.07 -3.44
CA ILE A 87 9.81 -1.31 -2.96
C ILE A 87 9.39 -1.31 -1.49
N VAL A 88 8.18 -1.77 -1.18
CA VAL A 88 7.57 -1.60 0.14
C VAL A 88 7.26 -2.91 0.87
N GLY A 89 7.30 -4.04 0.16
CA GLY A 89 6.78 -5.29 0.68
C GLY A 89 7.43 -6.54 0.10
N SER A 90 7.15 -7.69 0.72
CA SER A 90 7.68 -8.98 0.28
C SER A 90 6.57 -10.02 0.23
N VAL A 91 6.72 -10.99 -0.67
CA VAL A 91 5.76 -12.10 -0.80
C VAL A 91 5.85 -13.03 0.40
N ASP A 92 7.05 -13.51 0.72
CA ASP A 92 7.25 -14.52 1.78
C ASP A 92 8.11 -14.02 2.94
N ARG A 93 9.02 -13.07 2.69
CA ARG A 93 10.12 -12.74 3.62
C ARG A 93 9.89 -11.42 4.36
N TYR A 94 8.64 -11.05 4.58
CA TYR A 94 8.28 -9.73 5.11
C TYR A 94 8.62 -9.54 6.60
N LYS A 95 8.79 -10.64 7.37
CA LYS A 95 9.21 -10.63 8.78
C LYS A 95 10.73 -10.63 8.99
N GLU A 96 11.47 -11.08 7.98
CA GLU A 96 12.92 -11.25 8.04
C GLU A 96 13.69 -9.92 7.88
N PHE A 97 13.00 -8.87 7.43
CA PHE A 97 13.55 -7.55 7.18
C PHE A 97 12.71 -6.48 7.87
N ASP A 98 13.35 -5.39 8.27
CA ASP A 98 12.63 -4.20 8.74
C ASP A 98 11.98 -3.44 7.58
N ARG A 99 11.17 -2.41 7.89
CA ARG A 99 10.50 -1.57 6.87
C ARG A 99 11.46 -0.87 5.90
N TYR A 100 12.75 -0.79 6.24
CA TYR A 100 13.81 -0.20 5.44
C TYR A 100 14.60 -1.25 4.63
N TYR A 101 14.16 -2.51 4.63
CA TYR A 101 14.86 -3.68 4.05
C TYR A 101 16.19 -4.03 4.73
N LEU A 102 16.39 -3.66 6.00
CA LEU A 102 17.55 -4.12 6.76
C LEU A 102 17.27 -5.52 7.33
N PRO A 103 18.22 -6.46 7.22
CA PRO A 103 18.03 -7.82 7.74
C PRO A 103 17.91 -7.78 9.26
N LYS A 104 16.98 -8.57 9.81
CA LYS A 104 16.77 -8.69 11.27
C LYS A 104 17.51 -9.88 11.87
N GLU A 105 17.67 -10.95 11.10
CA GLU A 105 18.18 -12.21 11.64
C GLU A 105 19.60 -12.56 11.17
N PRO A 106 20.47 -13.13 12.03
CA PRO A 106 21.84 -13.50 11.67
C PRO A 106 21.95 -14.55 10.56
N HIS A 107 20.95 -15.44 10.42
CA HIS A 107 20.99 -16.49 9.40
C HIS A 107 20.93 -15.92 7.96
N LEU A 108 20.57 -14.64 7.81
CA LEU A 108 20.49 -13.91 6.54
C LEU A 108 21.84 -13.42 6.02
N ASP A 109 22.86 -13.45 6.87
CA ASP A 109 24.15 -12.81 6.62
C ASP A 109 24.90 -13.44 5.47
N GLU A 110 24.97 -14.77 5.40
CA GLU A 110 25.84 -15.42 4.42
C GLU A 110 25.43 -15.10 2.98
N ARG A 111 24.11 -15.08 2.74
CA ARG A 111 23.55 -14.77 1.43
C ARG A 111 23.70 -13.28 1.11
N TRP A 112 23.51 -12.40 2.09
CA TRP A 112 23.75 -10.96 1.94
C TRP A 112 25.23 -10.65 1.65
N ILE A 113 26.14 -11.26 2.40
CA ILE A 113 27.60 -11.17 2.22
C ILE A 113 27.99 -11.64 0.82
N GLY A 114 27.41 -12.76 0.36
CA GLY A 114 27.64 -13.28 -1.00
C GLY A 114 27.23 -12.27 -2.08
N VAL A 115 26.04 -11.68 -1.96
CA VAL A 115 25.54 -10.67 -2.90
C VAL A 115 26.43 -9.43 -2.90
N ARG A 116 26.77 -8.91 -1.72
CA ARG A 116 27.61 -7.71 -1.60
C ARG A 116 29.03 -7.95 -2.10
N ALA A 117 29.62 -9.11 -1.79
CA ALA A 117 30.94 -9.47 -2.29
C ALA A 117 30.94 -9.59 -3.83
N ALA A 118 29.91 -10.18 -4.43
CA ALA A 118 29.76 -10.24 -5.89
C ALA A 118 29.66 -8.82 -6.51
N GLN A 119 28.92 -7.91 -5.88
CA GLN A 119 28.84 -6.51 -6.32
C GLN A 119 30.19 -5.80 -6.23
N LEU A 120 30.94 -5.98 -5.13
CA LEU A 120 32.29 -5.41 -4.96
C LEU A 120 33.29 -5.95 -5.98
N GLN A 121 33.09 -7.18 -6.45
CA GLN A 121 33.86 -7.80 -7.54
C GLN A 121 33.47 -7.27 -8.93
N GLY A 122 32.50 -6.34 -9.03
CA GLY A 122 32.01 -5.83 -10.31
C GLY A 122 31.19 -6.84 -11.11
N LYS A 123 30.69 -7.91 -10.48
CA LYS A 123 29.82 -8.88 -11.16
C LYS A 123 28.43 -8.27 -11.33
N GLU A 124 27.89 -8.40 -12.54
CA GLU A 124 26.49 -8.12 -12.80
C GLU A 124 25.62 -9.10 -12.00
N LEU A 125 24.71 -8.54 -11.22
CA LEU A 125 23.74 -9.32 -10.46
C LEU A 125 22.51 -9.55 -11.34
N PRO A 126 21.88 -10.74 -11.29
CA PRO A 126 20.64 -10.94 -12.01
C PRO A 126 19.57 -9.94 -11.53
N PRO A 127 18.55 -9.65 -12.35
CA PRO A 127 17.44 -8.82 -11.91
C PRO A 127 16.66 -9.49 -10.78
N ILE A 128 16.07 -8.68 -9.90
CA ILE A 128 15.12 -9.18 -8.89
C ILE A 128 13.77 -9.53 -9.55
N GLN A 129 12.88 -10.23 -8.87
CA GLN A 129 11.51 -10.44 -9.34
C GLN A 129 10.54 -9.73 -8.40
N VAL A 130 9.62 -8.95 -8.95
CA VAL A 130 8.65 -8.18 -8.16
C VAL A 130 7.25 -8.23 -8.75
N TYR A 131 6.25 -8.14 -7.88
CA TYR A 131 4.91 -7.71 -8.26
C TYR A 131 4.83 -6.17 -8.17
N LYS A 132 4.19 -5.53 -9.14
CA LYS A 132 3.86 -4.09 -9.14
C LYS A 132 2.36 -3.94 -8.91
N VAL A 133 1.96 -3.07 -7.98
CA VAL A 133 0.55 -2.74 -7.69
C VAL A 133 0.44 -1.23 -7.53
N GLY A 134 -0.24 -0.55 -8.47
CA GLY A 134 -0.12 0.90 -8.58
C GLY A 134 1.35 1.30 -8.74
N GLU A 135 1.87 2.19 -7.90
CA GLU A 135 3.29 2.61 -7.92
C GLU A 135 4.18 1.86 -6.92
N LEU A 136 3.64 0.82 -6.27
CA LEU A 136 4.32 0.07 -5.21
C LEU A 136 4.83 -1.28 -5.73
N TYR A 137 5.98 -1.71 -5.22
CA TYR A 137 6.61 -2.97 -5.59
C TYR A 137 6.75 -3.92 -4.40
N PHE A 138 6.48 -5.20 -4.66
CA PHE A 138 6.55 -6.29 -3.70
C PHE A 138 7.52 -7.36 -4.19
N VAL A 139 8.55 -7.65 -3.42
CA VAL A 139 9.62 -8.58 -3.80
C VAL A 139 9.11 -10.02 -3.75
N LYS A 140 9.10 -10.66 -4.91
CA LYS A 140 8.88 -12.11 -5.06
C LYS A 140 10.18 -12.87 -4.88
N ASP A 141 11.27 -12.40 -5.49
CA ASP A 141 12.62 -12.92 -5.30
C ASP A 141 13.67 -11.81 -5.30
N GLY A 142 14.75 -11.98 -4.52
CA GLY A 142 15.86 -11.04 -4.47
C GLY A 142 15.89 -10.07 -3.27
N ASN A 143 15.23 -10.39 -2.16
CA ASN A 143 15.17 -9.53 -0.96
C ASN A 143 16.56 -9.05 -0.47
N HIS A 144 17.59 -9.91 -0.46
CA HIS A 144 18.95 -9.49 -0.09
C HIS A 144 19.57 -8.49 -1.08
N ARG A 145 19.27 -8.60 -2.38
CA ARG A 145 19.75 -7.64 -3.39
C ARG A 145 19.12 -6.27 -3.16
N VAL A 146 17.83 -6.22 -2.83
CA VAL A 146 17.14 -4.98 -2.43
C VAL A 146 17.75 -4.38 -1.17
N SER A 147 17.99 -5.22 -0.16
CA SER A 147 18.64 -4.79 1.09
C SER A 147 20.02 -4.16 0.85
N VAL A 148 20.87 -4.83 0.06
CA VAL A 148 22.18 -4.31 -0.33
C VAL A 148 22.03 -3.00 -1.10
N ALA A 149 21.16 -2.94 -2.12
CA ALA A 149 20.95 -1.74 -2.94
C ALA A 149 20.51 -0.54 -2.09
N ARG A 150 19.52 -0.73 -1.19
CA ARG A 150 19.07 0.33 -0.27
C ARG A 150 20.18 0.77 0.68
N ARG A 151 20.95 -0.17 1.23
CA ARG A 151 22.05 0.16 2.15
C ARG A 151 23.14 0.99 1.47
N GLN A 152 23.37 0.78 0.18
CA GLN A 152 24.34 1.55 -0.61
C GLN A 152 23.76 2.87 -1.15
N GLY A 153 22.50 3.20 -0.86
CA GLY A 153 21.85 4.40 -1.39
C GLY A 153 21.59 4.33 -2.90
N GLN A 154 21.54 3.13 -3.48
CA GLN A 154 21.25 2.95 -4.89
C GLN A 154 19.79 3.33 -5.18
N ALA A 155 19.58 4.28 -6.09
CA ALA A 155 18.25 4.82 -6.39
C ALA A 155 17.37 3.84 -7.19
N TYR A 156 17.97 3.06 -8.08
CA TYR A 156 17.27 2.14 -8.98
C TYR A 156 17.88 0.75 -8.98
N ILE A 157 17.07 -0.30 -9.13
CA ILE A 157 17.50 -1.69 -9.25
C ILE A 157 16.78 -2.38 -10.40
N ASP A 158 17.48 -3.25 -11.14
CA ASP A 158 16.88 -4.00 -12.24
C ASP A 158 15.94 -5.10 -11.71
N ALA A 159 14.73 -5.14 -12.25
CA ALA A 159 13.69 -6.05 -11.83
C ALA A 159 12.91 -6.62 -13.02
N GLN A 160 12.58 -7.91 -12.97
CA GLN A 160 11.50 -8.49 -13.76
C GLN A 160 10.17 -8.18 -13.07
N VAL A 161 9.29 -7.46 -13.77
CA VAL A 161 8.07 -6.89 -13.20
C VAL A 161 6.83 -7.59 -13.71
N ILE A 162 6.01 -8.04 -12.75
CA ILE A 162 4.68 -8.57 -12.95
C ILE A 162 3.69 -7.55 -12.38
N GLU A 163 2.97 -6.82 -13.23
CA GLU A 163 2.01 -5.81 -12.78
C GLU A 163 0.63 -6.43 -12.52
N LEU A 164 0.08 -6.17 -11.34
CA LEU A 164 -1.29 -6.50 -10.97
C LEU A 164 -2.13 -5.25 -11.11
N HIS A 165 -3.13 -5.32 -12.00
CA HIS A 165 -4.09 -4.24 -12.15
C HIS A 165 -5.08 -4.26 -11.00
N VAL A 166 -5.37 -3.06 -10.48
CA VAL A 166 -6.35 -2.81 -9.42
C VAL A 166 -7.09 -1.54 -9.80
N THR A 167 -8.40 -1.51 -9.57
CA THR A 167 -9.25 -0.35 -9.88
C THR A 167 -8.87 0.86 -9.03
N VAL A 168 -8.58 0.64 -7.74
CA VAL A 168 -8.18 1.69 -6.80
C VAL A 168 -6.77 1.38 -6.27
N PRO A 169 -5.73 2.10 -6.72
CA PRO A 169 -4.36 1.77 -6.39
C PRO A 169 -4.01 2.07 -4.91
N PRO A 170 -3.10 1.27 -4.33
CA PRO A 170 -2.56 1.55 -3.00
C PRO A 170 -1.60 2.74 -3.05
N GLU A 171 -1.51 3.46 -1.93
CA GLU A 171 -0.60 4.58 -1.72
C GLU A 171 0.46 4.21 -0.66
N PRO A 172 1.66 4.82 -0.71
CA PRO A 172 2.64 4.65 0.35
C PRO A 172 2.06 5.00 1.73
N GLY A 173 2.13 4.06 2.68
CA GLY A 173 1.65 4.25 4.04
C GLY A 173 0.21 3.77 4.29
N ASP A 174 -0.48 3.27 3.26
CA ASP A 174 -1.76 2.58 3.46
C ASP A 174 -1.62 1.44 4.46
N THR A 175 -2.56 1.36 5.39
CA THR A 175 -2.68 0.24 6.32
C THR A 175 -3.53 -0.87 5.70
N LEU A 176 -3.49 -2.08 6.27
CA LEU A 176 -4.38 -3.19 5.87
C LEU A 176 -5.85 -2.76 5.79
N LYS A 177 -6.29 -1.94 6.75
CA LYS A 177 -7.64 -1.39 6.78
C LYS A 177 -7.93 -0.52 5.56
N ASP A 178 -6.98 0.31 5.15
CA ASP A 178 -7.14 1.21 4.01
C ASP A 178 -7.20 0.41 2.70
N LEU A 179 -6.40 -0.66 2.58
CA LEU A 179 -6.45 -1.58 1.45
C LEU A 179 -7.79 -2.31 1.33
N ILE A 180 -8.36 -2.77 2.46
CA ILE A 180 -9.70 -3.37 2.50
C ILE A 180 -10.76 -2.37 2.01
N ILE A 181 -10.72 -1.12 2.51
CA ILE A 181 -11.68 -0.08 2.10
C ILE A 181 -11.55 0.23 0.60
N LYS A 182 -10.32 0.25 0.06
CA LYS A 182 -10.07 0.46 -1.38
C LYS A 182 -10.61 -0.69 -2.23
N GLY A 183 -10.46 -1.94 -1.78
CA GLY A 183 -11.05 -3.09 -2.45
C GLY A 183 -12.57 -3.07 -2.46
N GLU A 184 -13.20 -2.78 -1.31
CA GLU A 184 -14.65 -2.62 -1.25
C GLU A 184 -15.14 -1.48 -2.18
N TYR A 185 -14.34 -0.41 -2.30
CA TYR A 185 -14.67 0.67 -3.24
C TYR A 185 -14.58 0.21 -4.69
N ALA A 186 -13.53 -0.53 -5.05
CA ALA A 186 -13.37 -1.10 -6.38
C ALA A 186 -14.55 -2.03 -6.74
N ASP A 187 -14.98 -2.87 -5.81
CA ASP A 187 -16.15 -3.74 -6.00
C ASP A 187 -17.43 -2.93 -6.22
N PHE A 188 -17.62 -1.87 -5.44
CA PHE A 188 -18.76 -0.97 -5.60
C PHE A 188 -18.77 -0.28 -6.95
N LEU A 189 -17.62 0.23 -7.42
CA LEU A 189 -17.51 0.83 -8.75
C LEU A 189 -17.83 -0.19 -9.85
N ARG A 190 -17.23 -1.38 -9.80
CA ARG A 190 -17.51 -2.47 -10.76
C ARG A 190 -18.97 -2.90 -10.78
N ALA A 191 -19.63 -2.95 -9.63
CA ALA A 191 -21.02 -3.38 -9.53
C ALA A 191 -22.03 -2.31 -9.98
N THR A 192 -21.65 -1.03 -9.92
CA THR A 192 -22.58 0.10 -10.15
C THR A 192 -22.26 0.92 -11.39
N HIS A 193 -21.07 0.72 -11.96
CA HIS A 193 -20.47 1.50 -13.05
C HIS A 193 -20.47 3.02 -12.78
N LEU A 194 -20.45 3.44 -11.50
CA LEU A 194 -20.63 4.85 -11.14
C LEU A 194 -19.58 5.76 -11.79
N ASP A 195 -18.33 5.30 -11.83
CA ASP A 195 -17.18 5.99 -12.43
C ASP A 195 -17.29 6.12 -13.96
N GLU A 196 -17.89 5.15 -14.64
CA GLU A 196 -18.16 5.25 -16.08
C GLU A 196 -19.36 6.14 -16.39
N LEU A 197 -20.43 5.99 -15.61
CA LEU A 197 -21.69 6.72 -15.78
C LEU A 197 -21.54 8.21 -15.42
N MET A 198 -20.69 8.51 -14.43
CA MET A 198 -20.50 9.85 -13.89
C MET A 198 -19.02 10.11 -13.57
N PRO A 199 -18.15 10.34 -14.57
CA PRO A 199 -16.70 10.51 -14.34
C PRO A 199 -16.32 11.65 -13.38
N GLU A 200 -17.18 12.66 -13.25
CA GLU A 200 -17.00 13.82 -12.38
C GLU A 200 -17.68 13.65 -11.00
N HIS A 201 -18.03 12.42 -10.62
CA HIS A 201 -18.59 12.17 -9.29
C HIS A 201 -17.57 12.49 -8.21
N HIS A 202 -18.05 12.95 -7.05
CA HIS A 202 -17.22 13.14 -5.89
C HIS A 202 -16.73 11.78 -5.40
N ALA A 203 -15.44 11.70 -5.06
CA ALA A 203 -14.86 10.51 -4.44
C ALA A 203 -15.63 10.12 -3.18
N ILE A 204 -16.15 8.89 -3.15
CA ILE A 204 -16.94 8.36 -2.05
C ILE A 204 -16.00 7.58 -1.14
N LEU A 205 -15.35 8.25 -0.19
CA LEU A 205 -14.32 7.64 0.66
C LEU A 205 -14.85 7.36 2.05
N PHE A 206 -14.80 6.12 2.54
CA PHE A 206 -15.17 5.77 3.91
C PHE A 206 -13.96 5.69 4.84
N THR A 207 -14.18 5.90 6.14
CA THR A 207 -13.15 5.68 7.16
C THR A 207 -13.26 4.32 7.85
N THR A 208 -14.23 3.48 7.50
CA THR A 208 -14.42 2.14 8.07
C THR A 208 -14.78 1.13 6.99
N PRO A 209 -14.31 -0.13 7.09
CA PRO A 209 -14.76 -1.22 6.21
C PRO A 209 -16.26 -1.52 6.34
N GLY A 210 -16.80 -2.23 5.36
CA GLY A 210 -18.18 -2.74 5.27
C GLY A 210 -19.23 -1.69 4.91
N ARG A 211 -18.82 -0.53 4.40
CA ARG A 211 -19.75 0.61 4.17
C ARG A 211 -20.26 0.70 2.74
N TYR A 212 -19.54 0.16 1.76
CA TYR A 212 -19.99 0.18 0.38
C TYR A 212 -21.16 -0.77 0.13
N ASP A 213 -21.27 -1.88 0.87
CA ASP A 213 -22.45 -2.75 0.84
C ASP A 213 -23.73 -1.99 1.18
N ARG A 214 -23.66 -1.08 2.16
CA ARG A 214 -24.78 -0.20 2.52
C ARG A 214 -25.16 0.77 1.39
N LEU A 215 -24.17 1.26 0.65
CA LEU A 215 -24.46 2.10 -0.52
C LEU A 215 -25.11 1.29 -1.64
N ALA A 216 -24.65 0.07 -1.87
CA ALA A 216 -25.29 -0.86 -2.80
C ALA A 216 -26.75 -1.13 -2.38
N GLU A 217 -27.02 -1.36 -1.10
CA GLU A 217 -28.39 -1.48 -0.55
C GLU A 217 -29.24 -0.24 -0.85
N HIS A 218 -28.68 0.98 -0.72
CA HIS A 218 -29.40 2.22 -1.05
C HIS A 218 -29.72 2.31 -2.56
N ILE A 219 -28.81 1.90 -3.43
CA ILE A 219 -29.03 1.87 -4.89
C ILE A 219 -30.09 0.83 -5.25
N GLN A 220 -30.04 -0.36 -4.66
CA GLN A 220 -31.06 -1.40 -4.87
C GLN A 220 -32.43 -0.95 -4.38
N THR A 221 -32.50 -0.32 -3.21
CA THR A 221 -33.74 0.28 -2.69
C THR A 221 -34.25 1.36 -3.65
N ARG A 222 -33.36 2.19 -4.20
CA ARG A 222 -33.72 3.20 -5.20
C ARG A 222 -34.28 2.55 -6.47
N LYS A 223 -33.64 1.51 -6.99
CA LYS A 223 -34.10 0.73 -8.14
C LYS A 223 -35.52 0.22 -7.91
N TYR A 224 -35.78 -0.43 -6.78
CA TYR A 224 -37.10 -0.95 -6.41
C TYR A 224 -38.21 0.13 -6.50
N TYR A 225 -37.94 1.34 -5.99
CA TYR A 225 -38.92 2.43 -6.08
C TYR A 225 -39.10 2.96 -7.51
N LEU A 226 -38.03 3.00 -8.32
CA LEU A 226 -38.12 3.39 -9.73
C LEU A 226 -38.87 2.35 -10.56
N ASP A 227 -38.64 1.05 -10.30
CA ASP A 227 -39.34 -0.05 -10.95
C ASP A 227 -40.85 0.11 -10.78
N ARG A 228 -41.28 0.37 -9.53
CA ARG A 228 -42.70 0.62 -9.21
C ARG A 228 -43.23 1.89 -9.84
N LYS A 229 -42.45 2.98 -9.83
CA LYS A 229 -42.88 4.28 -10.36
C LYS A 229 -43.09 4.22 -11.88
N TYR A 230 -42.20 3.56 -12.60
CA TYR A 230 -42.26 3.47 -14.07
C TYR A 230 -42.92 2.19 -14.59
N SER A 231 -43.28 1.27 -13.70
CA SER A 231 -43.87 -0.03 -14.04
C SER A 231 -43.04 -0.81 -15.07
N ARG A 232 -41.72 -0.79 -14.92
CA ARG A 232 -40.76 -1.53 -15.76
C ARG A 232 -39.56 -1.96 -14.93
N ASP A 233 -38.78 -2.91 -15.43
CA ASP A 233 -37.48 -3.21 -14.85
C ASP A 233 -36.49 -2.10 -15.21
N VAL A 234 -36.08 -1.31 -14.20
CA VAL A 234 -35.13 -0.20 -14.35
C VAL A 234 -33.70 -0.75 -14.24
N PRO A 235 -32.82 -0.50 -15.23
CA PRO A 235 -31.43 -0.91 -15.16
C PRO A 235 -30.72 -0.37 -13.92
N ILE A 236 -29.75 -1.13 -13.40
CA ILE A 236 -28.97 -0.71 -12.23
C ILE A 236 -28.28 0.64 -12.47
N ASP A 237 -27.75 0.87 -13.66
CA ASP A 237 -27.09 2.12 -14.07
C ASP A 237 -28.00 3.35 -13.91
N GLU A 238 -29.29 3.22 -14.30
CA GLU A 238 -30.28 4.29 -14.13
C GLU A 238 -30.58 4.54 -12.64
N ALA A 239 -30.67 3.46 -11.85
CA ALA A 239 -30.85 3.56 -10.41
C ALA A 239 -29.64 4.19 -9.71
N THR A 240 -28.42 3.84 -10.12
CA THR A 240 -27.14 4.42 -9.66
C THR A 240 -27.10 5.92 -9.93
N CYS A 241 -27.35 6.35 -11.17
CA CYS A 241 -27.38 7.77 -11.53
C CYS A 241 -28.43 8.54 -10.71
N SER A 242 -29.63 7.97 -10.58
CA SER A 242 -30.73 8.55 -9.82
C SER A 242 -30.40 8.67 -8.33
N TRP A 243 -29.77 7.64 -7.75
CA TRP A 243 -29.32 7.63 -6.37
C TRP A 243 -28.23 8.68 -6.15
N TYR A 244 -27.21 8.72 -7.00
CA TYR A 244 -26.10 9.66 -6.83
C TYR A 244 -26.59 11.10 -6.91
N VAL A 245 -27.31 11.47 -7.97
CA VAL A 245 -27.75 12.87 -8.20
C VAL A 245 -28.82 13.32 -7.20
N ARG A 246 -29.79 12.44 -6.86
CA ARG A 246 -30.97 12.86 -6.09
C ARG A 246 -30.87 12.60 -4.60
N LEU A 247 -29.95 11.73 -4.16
CA LEU A 247 -29.75 11.40 -2.74
C LEU A 247 -28.35 11.77 -2.29
N TYR A 248 -27.32 11.09 -2.79
CA TYR A 248 -25.96 11.24 -2.30
C TYR A 248 -25.44 12.67 -2.44
N ALA A 249 -25.41 13.19 -3.67
CA ALA A 249 -24.90 14.52 -3.97
C ALA A 249 -25.66 15.62 -3.21
N ARG A 250 -26.99 15.46 -3.04
CA ARG A 250 -27.81 16.43 -2.29
C ARG A 250 -27.48 16.46 -0.82
N VAL A 251 -27.32 15.30 -0.17
CA VAL A 251 -26.94 15.27 1.24
C VAL A 251 -25.51 15.79 1.42
N VAL A 252 -24.59 15.44 0.53
CA VAL A 252 -23.21 15.96 0.55
C VAL A 252 -23.18 17.48 0.36
N GLU A 253 -24.01 18.03 -0.53
CA GLU A 253 -24.17 19.48 -0.71
C GLU A 253 -24.63 20.16 0.59
N GLN A 254 -25.55 19.56 1.35
CA GLN A 254 -25.96 20.07 2.66
C GLN A 254 -24.83 19.97 3.71
N ILE A 255 -24.07 18.87 3.71
CA ILE A 255 -22.90 18.71 4.60
C ILE A 255 -21.90 19.84 4.35
N ARG A 256 -21.61 20.17 3.08
CA ARG A 256 -20.69 21.24 2.70
C ARG A 256 -21.23 22.63 3.01
N THR A 257 -22.47 22.91 2.60
CA THR A 257 -23.11 24.23 2.77
C THR A 257 -23.18 24.66 4.23
N HIS A 258 -23.40 23.71 5.14
CA HIS A 258 -23.52 23.99 6.57
C HIS A 258 -22.24 23.65 7.37
N ASP A 259 -21.13 23.36 6.69
CA ASP A 259 -19.86 22.96 7.30
C ASP A 259 -20.03 21.89 8.40
N VAL A 260 -20.90 20.90 8.14
CA VAL A 260 -21.20 19.84 9.12
C VAL A 260 -19.93 19.04 9.42
N LEU A 261 -19.12 18.79 8.38
CA LEU A 261 -17.92 17.95 8.47
C LEU A 261 -16.89 18.48 9.47
N SER A 262 -16.78 19.81 9.66
CA SER A 262 -15.82 20.39 10.61
C SER A 262 -16.06 19.94 12.06
N ARG A 263 -17.28 19.50 12.37
CA ARG A 263 -17.67 18.97 13.67
C ARG A 263 -17.31 17.50 13.87
N PHE A 264 -16.91 16.78 12.83
CA PHE A 264 -16.60 15.35 12.85
C PHE A 264 -15.16 15.09 12.35
N PRO A 265 -14.12 15.49 13.13
CA PRO A 265 -12.74 15.34 12.67
C PRO A 265 -12.38 13.86 12.45
N GLY A 266 -11.72 13.59 11.33
CA GLY A 266 -11.33 12.24 10.92
C GLY A 266 -12.44 11.43 10.25
N ARG A 267 -13.57 12.07 9.92
CA ARG A 267 -14.65 11.50 9.10
C ARG A 267 -14.70 12.14 7.73
N THR A 268 -15.41 11.48 6.82
CA THR A 268 -15.64 11.94 5.45
C THR A 268 -17.10 12.28 5.22
N GLU A 269 -17.39 12.91 4.09
CA GLU A 269 -18.76 13.17 3.64
C GLU A 269 -19.54 11.87 3.43
N ALA A 270 -18.89 10.80 2.96
CA ALA A 270 -19.53 9.50 2.80
C ALA A 270 -19.91 8.87 4.14
N ASP A 271 -19.04 8.95 5.17
CA ASP A 271 -19.37 8.48 6.52
C ASP A 271 -20.63 9.21 7.04
N LEU A 272 -20.64 10.54 6.92
CA LEU A 272 -21.77 11.36 7.37
C LEU A 272 -23.02 11.12 6.56
N TYR A 273 -22.91 10.87 5.25
CA TYR A 273 -24.05 10.53 4.39
C TYR A 273 -24.83 9.33 4.94
N LEU A 274 -24.14 8.22 5.25
CA LEU A 274 -24.81 7.04 5.79
C LEU A 274 -25.51 7.35 7.12
N TRP A 275 -24.84 8.05 8.03
CA TRP A 275 -25.42 8.39 9.33
C TRP A 275 -26.60 9.35 9.23
N ILE A 276 -26.54 10.34 8.33
CA ILE A 276 -27.63 11.28 8.08
C ILE A 276 -28.82 10.58 7.44
N MET A 277 -28.59 9.63 6.53
CA MET A 277 -29.66 8.84 5.93
C MET A 277 -30.35 7.93 6.96
N ASP A 278 -29.60 7.26 7.83
CA ASP A 278 -30.15 6.50 8.96
C ASP A 278 -30.96 7.42 9.89
N HIS A 279 -30.42 8.59 10.23
CA HIS A 279 -31.10 9.57 11.08
C HIS A 279 -32.39 10.11 10.44
N ARG A 280 -32.36 10.41 9.14
CA ARG A 280 -33.53 10.85 8.37
C ARG A 280 -34.63 9.80 8.39
N TYR A 281 -34.28 8.51 8.29
CA TYR A 281 -35.26 7.44 8.42
C TYR A 281 -35.96 7.48 9.78
N PHE A 282 -35.22 7.60 10.88
CA PHE A 282 -35.81 7.70 12.22
C PHE A 282 -36.66 8.97 12.41
N LEU A 283 -36.23 10.12 11.90
CA LEU A 283 -37.02 11.36 11.93
C LEU A 283 -38.32 11.19 11.12
N THR A 284 -38.25 10.53 9.96
CA THR A 284 -39.43 10.27 9.13
C THR A 284 -40.43 9.39 9.86
N GLN A 285 -39.97 8.34 10.56
CA GLN A 285 -40.83 7.49 11.39
C GLN A 285 -41.48 8.26 12.54
N ARG A 286 -40.72 9.18 13.16
CA ARG A 286 -41.20 9.98 14.29
C ARG A 286 -42.24 11.03 13.89
N TYR A 287 -42.02 11.73 12.77
CA TYR A 287 -42.87 12.85 12.34
C TYR A 287 -43.96 12.43 11.35
N GLY A 288 -43.89 11.22 10.79
CA GLY A 288 -44.87 10.69 9.83
C GLY A 288 -44.73 11.22 8.41
N PHE A 289 -43.71 12.03 8.13
CA PHE A 289 -43.38 12.53 6.80
C PHE A 289 -41.87 12.69 6.65
N ASP A 290 -41.40 12.69 5.40
CA ASP A 290 -39.99 12.86 5.07
C ASP A 290 -39.53 14.30 5.35
N VAL A 291 -38.63 14.44 6.33
CA VAL A 291 -38.12 15.74 6.78
C VAL A 291 -37.15 16.41 5.80
N GLY A 292 -36.72 15.68 4.76
CA GLY A 292 -35.76 16.17 3.77
C GLY A 292 -34.30 16.15 4.24
N SER A 293 -33.39 16.35 3.29
CA SER A 293 -31.94 16.19 3.51
C SER A 293 -31.31 17.29 4.37
N GLU A 294 -31.77 18.54 4.23
CA GLU A 294 -31.24 19.70 4.98
C GLU A 294 -31.54 19.56 6.48
N LEU A 295 -32.80 19.36 6.84
CA LEU A 295 -33.21 19.20 8.24
C LEU A 295 -32.51 17.99 8.87
N ALA A 296 -32.47 16.86 8.17
CA ALA A 296 -31.78 15.67 8.68
C ALA A 296 -30.28 15.93 8.95
N ALA A 297 -29.59 16.63 8.05
CA ALA A 297 -28.17 16.96 8.23
C ALA A 297 -27.93 17.91 9.41
N LEU A 298 -28.75 18.95 9.54
CA LEU A 298 -28.65 19.94 10.63
C LEU A 298 -29.00 19.32 11.98
N ASP A 299 -30.08 18.54 12.06
CA ASP A 299 -30.49 17.87 13.28
C ASP A 299 -29.47 16.82 13.73
N PHE A 300 -28.96 16.02 12.79
CA PHE A 300 -27.90 15.05 13.08
C PHE A 300 -26.64 15.75 13.62
N SER A 301 -26.19 16.81 12.95
CA SER A 301 -25.03 17.61 13.35
C SER A 301 -25.18 18.20 14.76
N LYS A 302 -26.40 18.60 15.14
CA LYS A 302 -26.69 19.17 16.46
C LYS A 302 -26.65 18.13 17.57
N HIS A 303 -27.19 16.93 17.32
CA HIS A 303 -27.38 15.91 18.36
C HIS A 303 -26.25 14.87 18.45
N HIS A 304 -25.50 14.65 17.37
CA HIS A 304 -24.50 13.58 17.29
C HIS A 304 -23.05 14.07 17.13
N ALA A 305 -22.81 15.39 17.09
CA ALA A 305 -21.45 15.91 17.05
C ALA A 305 -20.67 15.59 18.34
N PRO A 306 -19.42 15.09 18.25
CA PRO A 306 -18.57 14.89 19.41
C PRO A 306 -18.36 16.19 20.20
N PRO A 307 -18.20 16.13 21.53
CA PRO A 307 -17.86 17.27 22.36
C PRO A 307 -16.61 18.02 21.87
N VAL A 308 -16.54 19.34 22.11
CA VAL A 308 -15.46 20.22 21.61
C VAL A 308 -14.05 19.70 21.94
N TYR A 309 -13.84 19.21 23.16
CA TYR A 309 -12.54 18.68 23.58
C TYR A 309 -12.13 17.41 22.81
N GLN A 310 -13.08 16.53 22.47
CA GLN A 310 -12.81 15.34 21.66
C GLN A 310 -12.44 15.73 20.24
N ARG A 311 -13.07 16.78 19.70
CA ARG A 311 -12.75 17.30 18.36
C ARG A 311 -11.32 17.85 18.29
N LEU A 312 -10.91 18.64 19.29
CA LEU A 312 -9.55 19.18 19.36
C LEU A 312 -8.49 18.08 19.49
N THR A 313 -8.73 17.11 20.37
CA THR A 313 -7.80 15.98 20.54
C THR A 313 -7.70 15.10 19.28
N GLN A 314 -8.80 14.85 18.58
CA GLN A 314 -8.80 14.13 17.30
C GLN A 314 -8.05 14.91 16.22
N ARG A 315 -8.23 16.23 16.11
CA ARG A 315 -7.46 17.08 15.18
C ARG A 315 -5.96 17.03 15.46
N MET A 316 -5.55 17.11 16.73
CA MET A 316 -4.15 16.97 17.12
C MET A 316 -3.59 15.60 16.74
N LYS A 317 -4.32 14.51 17.00
CA LYS A 317 -3.91 13.16 16.59
C LYS A 317 -3.71 13.03 15.07
N MET A 318 -4.57 13.66 14.27
CA MET A 318 -4.43 13.65 12.80
C MET A 318 -3.22 14.44 12.31
N LEU A 319 -2.88 15.56 12.95
CA LEU A 319 -1.67 16.33 12.61
C LEU A 319 -0.39 15.56 12.89
N VAL A 320 -0.37 14.76 13.97
CA VAL A 320 0.77 13.90 14.30
C VAL A 320 0.90 12.73 13.32
N ARG A 321 -0.22 12.17 12.84
CA ARG A 321 -0.23 11.02 11.91
C ARG A 321 0.10 11.37 10.45
N ARG A 322 0.06 12.66 10.08
CA ARG A 322 0.43 13.16 8.72
C ARG A 322 1.93 13.50 8.57
N ARG A 323 2.74 13.37 9.63
CA ARG A 323 4.20 13.53 9.60
C ARG A 323 4.88 12.17 9.68
#